data_AF-A0A356X4X3-F1
#
_entry.id   AF-A0A356X4X3-F1
#
_cell.length_a   1.000
_cell.length_b   1.000
_cell.length_c   1.000
_cell.angle_alpha   90.00
_cell.angle_beta   90.00
_cell.angle_gamma   90.00
#
_symmetry.space_group_name_H-M   'P 1'
#
loop_
_entity.id
_entity.type
_entity.pdbx_description
1 polymer ?
#
loop_
_entity_poly.entity_id
_entity_poly.type
_entity_poly.pdbx_seq_one_letter_code
_entity_poly.pdbx_strand_id
1 'polypeptide(L)'
;MKLLKQSPCIIPISGFYKWKESVEDPLPFYLRVITRDVTAVAGVCNVFQNKEGRSVHTFAALTMAANPLVEPLDDRMPAILEEKDFGP
;
A
#
# COMPACT_ATOMS: atom_id res chain seq x y z
N MET A 1 -8.75 0.88 15.41
CA MET A 1 -9.70 1.65 14.56
C MET A 1 -9.63 3.18 14.65
N LYS A 2 -9.00 3.80 15.67
CA LYS A 2 -9.01 5.28 15.84
C LYS A 2 -8.27 6.04 14.71
N LEU A 3 -7.13 5.52 14.24
CA LEU A 3 -6.32 6.11 13.15
C LEU A 3 -7.05 6.14 11.80
N LEU A 4 -7.78 5.08 11.45
CA LEU A 4 -8.53 4.98 10.18
C LEU A 4 -9.59 6.09 10.04
N LYS A 5 -10.18 6.55 11.15
CA LYS A 5 -11.24 7.56 11.13
C LYS A 5 -10.71 9.00 11.11
N GLN A 6 -9.45 9.23 11.46
CA GLN A 6 -8.95 10.57 11.74
C GLN A 6 -7.91 11.04 10.73
N SER A 7 -7.22 10.12 10.05
CA SER A 7 -6.10 10.48 9.18
C SER A 7 -5.97 9.55 7.97
N PRO A 8 -7.01 9.35 7.14
CA PRO A 8 -6.86 8.66 5.87
C PRO A 8 -5.90 9.42 4.97
N CYS A 9 -5.08 8.71 4.20
CA CYS A 9 -4.20 9.30 3.20
C CYS A 9 -4.17 8.46 1.91
N ILE A 10 -3.70 9.08 0.84
CA ILE A 10 -3.45 8.43 -0.45
C ILE A 10 -1.94 8.28 -0.62
N ILE A 11 -1.50 7.08 -0.97
CA ILE A 11 -0.10 6.76 -1.24
C ILE A 11 0.05 6.55 -2.76
N PRO A 12 0.66 7.49 -3.50
CA PRO A 12 0.89 7.32 -4.92
C PRO A 12 2.01 6.30 -5.15
N ILE A 13 1.77 5.33 -6.02
CA ILE A 13 2.74 4.29 -6.41
C ILE A 13 2.68 4.05 -7.92
N SER A 14 3.81 3.68 -8.55
CA SER A 14 3.81 3.16 -9.93
C SER A 14 3.51 1.66 -10.00
N GLY A 15 3.64 0.96 -8.87
CA GLY A 15 3.47 -0.47 -8.72
C GLY A 15 4.04 -0.93 -7.38
N PHE A 16 4.04 -2.24 -7.14
CA PHE A 16 4.55 -2.86 -5.91
C PHE A 16 5.25 -4.18 -6.22
N TYR A 17 6.08 -4.63 -5.29
CA TYR A 17 6.81 -5.88 -5.41
C TYR A 17 6.19 -6.95 -4.51
N LYS A 18 6.14 -8.19 -5.02
CA LYS A 18 5.80 -9.39 -4.25
C LYS A 18 6.77 -10.50 -4.58
N TRP A 19 6.96 -11.40 -3.61
CA TRP A 19 7.82 -12.56 -3.72
C TRP A 19 6.95 -13.78 -3.58
N LYS A 20 7.26 -14.84 -4.32
CA LYS A 20 6.57 -16.11 -4.18
C LYS A 20 7.12 -16.83 -2.95
N GLU A 21 6.43 -16.76 -1.82
CA GLU A 21 6.91 -17.31 -0.54
C GLU A 21 7.16 -18.82 -0.55
N SER A 22 6.59 -19.55 -1.53
CA SER A 22 6.76 -21.00 -1.67
C SER A 22 8.12 -21.43 -2.26
N VAL A 23 9.10 -20.54 -2.39
CA VAL A 23 10.39 -20.80 -3.03
C VAL A 23 11.51 -20.35 -2.08
N GLU A 24 12.60 -21.11 -2.00
CA GLU A 24 13.70 -20.89 -1.05
C GLU A 24 14.48 -19.57 -1.32
N ASP A 25 14.48 -19.09 -2.57
CA ASP A 25 15.05 -17.79 -2.97
C ASP A 25 14.21 -17.14 -4.09
N PRO A 26 13.08 -16.50 -3.76
CA PRO A 26 12.19 -15.96 -4.77
C PRO A 26 12.77 -14.70 -5.42
N LEU A 27 12.68 -14.61 -6.75
CA LEU A 27 12.86 -13.34 -7.45
C LEU A 27 11.64 -12.43 -7.24
N PRO A 28 11.84 -11.10 -7.19
CA PRO A 28 10.74 -10.15 -7.03
C PRO A 28 9.89 -10.06 -8.31
N PHE A 29 8.57 -10.09 -8.14
CA PHE A 29 7.60 -9.76 -9.17
C PHE A 29 7.16 -8.31 -9.04
N TYR A 30 7.34 -7.53 -10.10
CA TYR A 30 6.80 -6.17 -10.18
C TYR A 30 5.37 -6.20 -10.70
N LEU A 31 4.43 -5.74 -9.88
CA LEU A 31 3.00 -5.71 -10.17
C LEU A 31 2.55 -4.26 -10.32
N ARG A 32 1.80 -3.95 -11.38
CA ARG A 32 1.25 -2.61 -11.64
C ARG A 32 -0.11 -2.65 -12.31
N VAL A 33 -0.84 -1.55 -12.21
CA VAL A 33 -2.04 -1.32 -13.02
C VAL A 33 -1.58 -0.93 -14.43
N ILE A 34 -1.88 -1.76 -15.44
CA ILE A 34 -1.29 -1.61 -16.78
C ILE A 34 -1.74 -0.32 -17.47
N THR A 35 -2.96 0.15 -17.17
CA THR A 35 -3.57 1.33 -17.78
C THR A 35 -3.16 2.65 -17.14
N ARG A 36 -2.34 2.62 -16.07
CA ARG A 36 -1.96 3.81 -15.28
C ARG A 36 -0.46 3.81 -15.01
N ASP A 37 0.19 4.95 -15.18
CA ASP A 37 1.62 5.12 -14.82
C ASP A 37 1.79 5.32 -13.30
N VAL A 38 0.80 5.93 -12.67
CA VAL A 38 0.69 6.10 -11.21
C VAL A 38 -0.71 5.70 -10.79
N THR A 39 -0.80 4.88 -9.74
CA THR A 39 -2.04 4.52 -9.06
C THR A 39 -1.97 4.93 -7.60
N ALA A 40 -3.11 4.87 -6.91
CA ALA A 40 -3.22 5.22 -5.50
C ALA A 40 -3.43 3.96 -4.64
N VAL A 41 -2.81 3.94 -3.47
CA VAL A 41 -3.08 2.96 -2.40
C VAL A 41 -3.69 3.68 -1.20
N ALA A 42 -4.70 3.07 -0.61
CA ALA A 42 -5.31 3.54 0.63
C ALA A 42 -4.32 3.43 1.78
N GLY A 43 -4.18 4.51 2.56
CA GLY A 43 -3.28 4.55 3.70
C GLY A 43 -3.88 5.28 4.90
N VAL A 44 -3.13 5.23 6.00
CA VAL A 44 -3.30 6.12 7.15
C VAL A 44 -2.01 6.85 7.43
N CYS A 45 -2.10 8.11 7.81
CA CYS A 45 -0.96 8.90 8.25
C CYS A 45 -1.09 9.30 9.73
N ASN A 46 0.04 9.56 10.38
CA ASN A 46 0.05 10.12 11.72
C ASN A 46 1.29 10.99 11.91
N VAL A 47 1.21 11.91 12.87
CA VAL A 47 2.35 12.70 13.32
C VAL A 47 2.51 12.47 14.81
N PHE A 48 3.73 12.12 15.24
CA PHE A 48 4.05 11.99 16.65
C PHE A 48 5.36 12.71 16.97
N GLN A 49 5.54 13.09 18.24
CA GLN A 49 6.78 13.67 18.73
C GLN A 49 7.73 12.55 19.18
N ASN A 50 8.94 12.53 18.64
CA ASN A 50 9.96 11.57 19.09
C ASN A 50 10.55 11.99 20.45
N LYS A 51 11.47 11.18 20.98
CA LYS A 51 12.14 11.43 22.28
C LYS A 51 12.95 12.74 22.31
N GLU A 52 13.28 13.32 21.16
CA GLU A 52 14.04 14.57 21.01
C GLU A 52 13.12 15.79 20.80
N GLY A 53 11.80 15.63 20.89
CA GLY A 53 10.83 16.71 20.65
C GLY A 53 10.65 17.08 19.18
N ARG A 54 11.09 16.22 18.25
CA ARG A 54 10.90 16.43 16.81
C ARG A 54 9.61 15.79 16.34
N SER A 55 8.84 16.50 15.53
CA SER A 55 7.67 15.95 14.85
C SER A 55 8.11 14.97 13.75
N VAL A 56 7.61 13.73 13.85
CA VAL A 56 7.84 12.66 12.89
C VAL A 56 6.54 12.35 12.18
N HIS A 57 6.55 12.49 10.85
CA HIS A 57 5.44 12.13 9.99
C HIS A 57 5.59 10.68 9.56
N THR A 58 4.58 9.86 9.81
CA THR A 58 4.55 8.46 9.38
C THR A 58 3.29 8.16 8.61
N PHE A 59 3.35 7.11 7.80
CA PHE A 59 2.20 6.56 7.13
C PHE A 59 2.30 5.03 7.10
N ALA A 60 1.16 4.38 6.87
CA ALA A 60 1.08 2.96 6.63
C ALA A 60 0.11 2.71 5.48
N ALA A 61 0.50 1.86 4.53
CA ALA A 61 -0.38 1.35 3.49
C ALA A 61 -1.35 0.33 4.09
N LEU A 62 -2.62 0.42 3.69
CA LEU A 62 -3.60 -0.61 4.00
C LEU A 62 -3.41 -1.78 3.03
N THR A 63 -3.64 -2.98 3.57
CA THR A 63 -3.63 -4.22 2.79
C THR A 63 -5.02 -4.85 2.82
N MET A 64 -5.31 -5.62 1.79
CA MET A 64 -6.52 -6.42 1.64
C MET A 64 -6.14 -7.84 1.19
N ALA A 65 -7.11 -8.74 1.16
CA ALA A 65 -6.92 -10.05 0.55
C ALA A 65 -6.45 -9.91 -0.91
N ALA A 66 -5.50 -10.74 -1.31
CA ALA A 66 -5.02 -10.78 -2.68
C ALA A 66 -6.14 -11.19 -3.64
N ASN A 67 -6.12 -10.62 -4.84
CA ASN A 67 -6.95 -11.10 -5.95
C ASN A 67 -6.30 -12.34 -6.61
N PRO A 68 -7.00 -13.03 -7.53
CA PRO A 68 -6.46 -14.25 -8.16
C PRO A 68 -5.15 -14.06 -8.94
N LEU A 69 -4.77 -12.82 -9.30
CA LEU A 69 -3.50 -12.53 -9.96
C LEU A 69 -2.33 -12.46 -8.99
N VAL A 70 -2.57 -12.01 -7.75
CA VAL A 70 -1.53 -11.81 -6.72
C VAL A 70 -1.44 -13.00 -5.76
N GLU A 71 -2.55 -13.70 -5.54
CA GLU A 71 -2.66 -14.85 -4.62
C GLU A 71 -1.58 -15.95 -4.82
N PRO A 72 -1.12 -16.26 -6.05
CA PRO A 72 -0.03 -17.21 -6.24
C PRO A 72 1.33 -16.77 -5.67
N LEU A 73 1.47 -15.50 -5.29
CA LEU A 73 2.68 -14.91 -4.71
C LEU A 73 2.56 -14.77 -3.19
N ASP A 74 1.42 -14.23 -2.70
CA ASP A 74 1.17 -13.87 -1.30
C ASP A 74 -0.35 -13.69 -1.07
N ASP A 75 -0.84 -13.92 0.14
CA ASP A 75 -2.27 -13.87 0.50
C ASP A 75 -2.85 -12.44 0.60
N ARG A 76 -1.99 -11.42 0.60
CA ARG A 76 -2.38 -10.01 0.71
C ARG A 76 -1.81 -9.15 -0.41
N MET A 77 -2.51 -8.07 -0.70
CA MET A 77 -2.07 -7.02 -1.60
C MET A 77 -2.35 -5.62 -1.04
N PRO A 78 -1.67 -4.57 -1.52
CA PRO A 78 -2.06 -3.19 -1.20
C PRO A 78 -3.51 -2.93 -1.61
N ALA A 79 -4.24 -2.17 -0.80
CA ALA A 79 -5.58 -1.72 -1.13
C ALA A 79 -5.50 -0.61 -2.20
N ILE A 80 -5.45 -1.01 -3.47
CA ILE A 80 -5.40 -0.10 -4.62
C ILE A 80 -6.77 0.57 -4.78
N LEU A 81 -6.78 1.90 -4.86
CA LEU A 81 -7.99 2.71 -5.05
C LEU A 81 -8.34 2.84 -6.53
N GLU A 82 -9.63 2.93 -6.85
CA GLU A 82 -10.06 3.32 -8.19
C GLU A 82 -9.98 4.83 -8.38
N GLU A 83 -9.77 5.30 -9.61
CA GLU A 83 -9.67 6.74 -9.91
C GLU A 83 -10.86 7.53 -9.37
N LYS A 84 -12.07 7.00 -9.45
CA LYS A 84 -13.28 7.64 -8.90
C LYS A 84 -13.26 7.86 -7.38
N ASP A 85 -12.39 7.16 -6.65
CA ASP A 85 -12.32 7.20 -5.18
C ASP A 85 -11.31 8.24 -4.67
N PHE A 86 -10.49 8.84 -5.56
CA PHE A 86 -9.49 9.85 -5.20
C PHE A 86 -9.26 10.95 -6.25
N GLY A 87 -9.73 10.76 -7.47
CA GLY A 87 -9.76 11.76 -8.53
C GLY A 87 -10.81 12.84 -8.24
N PRO A 88 -10.77 13.96 -8.99
CA PRO A 88 -11.72 15.05 -8.85
C PRO A 88 -13.17 14.64 -9.16
#